data_AF-A0A8S1ERM9-F1
#
_entry.id   AF-A0A8S1ERM9-F1
#
_cell.length_a   1.000
_cell.length_b   1.000
_cell.length_c   1.000
_cell.angle_alpha   90.00
_cell.angle_beta   90.00
_cell.angle_gamma   90.00
#
_symmetry.space_group_name_H-M   'P 1'
#
loop_
_entity.id
_entity.type
_entity.pdbx_description
1 polymer ?
#
loop_
_entity_poly.entity_id
_entity_poly.type
_entity_poly.pdbx_seq_one_letter_code
_entity_poly.pdbx_strand_id
1 'polypeptide(L)'
;MLGQNAPYSKKYRAQFRRLLSNSEENVIPLSEIPTRVQDAKIPLSEQQICALMESPSETIDVDCFQKIITSKKAQPSMYKRALYTIADSVVAESQKVEVHSYIDAYTCFPPPIFIISVSIIQIAIFFYYHTTQYSPKYPITSDCAGCYINHNNSAPGPLLFTPTLRHEVWRFLSYMFLHNGITHLITNVVVQLAVGISLEVAHKLWRIAPLYLFAVATGCLLQYAFNPSVALVGASAGVYALVFAHVSNVILNWKEMPFRWLRFGILFVFIFWDIVPTLYRKFVEKTCDSISHAGHFGGGVTGFLFGYFILYNVVVHKWELILQWISVAVYSAVFLICVFLAIYREPNSEEIWKNPNCEYRT
;
A
#
# COMPACT_ATOMS: atom_id res chain seq x y z
N MET A 1 30.36 -2.20 4.09
CA MET A 1 30.05 -3.39 3.25
C MET A 1 28.55 -3.77 3.37
N LEU A 2 27.61 -2.85 3.09
CA LEU A 2 26.19 -3.00 3.48
C LEU A 2 25.18 -3.09 2.31
N GLY A 3 25.63 -3.53 1.12
CA GLY A 3 24.75 -3.62 -0.07
C GLY A 3 25.02 -4.82 -0.99
N GLN A 4 25.84 -5.79 -0.58
CA GLN A 4 26.35 -6.83 -1.50
C GLN A 4 25.32 -7.91 -1.89
N ASN A 5 24.16 -7.99 -1.22
CA ASN A 5 23.21 -9.10 -1.41
C ASN A 5 21.85 -8.72 -2.04
N ALA A 6 21.64 -7.47 -2.45
CA ALA A 6 20.44 -7.08 -3.19
C ALA A 6 20.39 -7.78 -4.56
N PRO A 7 19.40 -8.64 -4.85
CA PRO A 7 19.41 -9.53 -6.03
C PRO A 7 19.43 -8.76 -7.36
N TYR A 8 18.81 -7.57 -7.44
CA TYR A 8 18.75 -6.77 -8.66
C TYR A 8 19.98 -5.87 -8.88
N SER A 9 20.71 -5.52 -7.82
CA SER A 9 22.02 -4.84 -7.89
C SER A 9 23.07 -5.71 -8.59
N LYS A 10 22.93 -7.05 -8.53
CA LYS A 10 23.85 -7.99 -9.17
C LYS A 10 23.96 -7.81 -10.68
N LYS A 11 22.89 -7.41 -11.37
CA LYS A 11 22.88 -7.22 -12.83
C LYS A 11 23.88 -6.14 -13.25
N TYR A 12 23.73 -4.93 -12.72
CA TYR A 12 24.59 -3.81 -13.09
C TYR A 12 26.02 -3.97 -12.57
N ARG A 13 26.21 -4.61 -11.40
CA ARG A 13 27.55 -5.00 -10.92
C ARG A 13 28.22 -6.04 -11.83
N ALA A 14 27.47 -6.99 -12.36
CA ALA A 14 28.01 -7.97 -13.33
C ALA A 14 28.35 -7.31 -14.66
N GLN A 15 27.54 -6.35 -15.11
CA GLN A 15 27.86 -5.54 -16.29
C GLN A 15 29.12 -4.71 -16.07
N PHE A 16 29.22 -3.98 -14.96
CA PHE A 16 30.42 -3.19 -14.63
C PHE A 16 31.68 -4.06 -14.58
N ARG A 17 31.61 -5.24 -13.94
CA ARG A 17 32.75 -6.18 -13.89
C ARG A 17 33.23 -6.66 -15.26
N ARG A 18 32.36 -6.69 -16.27
CA ARG A 18 32.74 -7.03 -17.66
C ARG A 18 33.43 -5.87 -18.38
N LEU A 19 33.33 -4.64 -17.86
CA LEU A 19 34.03 -3.47 -18.38
C LEU A 19 35.44 -3.31 -17.78
N LEU A 20 35.78 -4.09 -16.76
CA LEU A 20 37.11 -4.06 -16.16
C LEU A 20 38.10 -4.77 -17.08
N SER A 21 39.26 -4.15 -17.29
CA SER A 21 40.37 -4.68 -18.10
C SER A 21 41.08 -5.84 -17.40
N ASN A 22 41.12 -5.82 -16.06
CA ASN A 22 41.70 -6.86 -15.23
C ASN A 22 40.97 -6.97 -13.88
N SER A 23 41.30 -7.98 -13.08
CA SER A 23 40.62 -8.27 -11.81
C SER A 23 40.97 -7.33 -10.65
N GLU A 24 42.01 -6.50 -10.78
CA GLU A 24 42.46 -5.56 -9.75
C GLU A 24 41.91 -4.13 -9.96
N GLU A 25 41.49 -3.83 -11.19
CA GLU A 25 40.86 -2.56 -11.54
C GLU A 25 39.50 -2.43 -10.85
N ASN A 26 39.28 -1.30 -10.18
CA ASN A 26 38.01 -1.00 -9.49
C ASN A 26 37.33 0.29 -10.00
N VAL A 27 37.99 1.01 -10.90
CA VAL A 27 37.55 2.28 -11.48
C VAL A 27 37.89 2.28 -12.97
N ILE A 28 37.04 2.91 -13.79
CA ILE A 28 37.23 3.01 -15.24
C ILE A 28 37.34 4.49 -15.62
N PRO A 29 38.37 4.91 -16.38
CA PRO A 29 38.43 6.27 -16.92
C PRO A 29 37.22 6.59 -17.80
N LEU A 30 36.62 7.76 -17.62
CA LEU A 30 35.39 8.14 -18.32
C LEU A 30 35.55 8.12 -19.85
N SER A 31 36.72 8.50 -20.35
CA SER A 31 37.07 8.47 -21.77
C SER A 31 37.04 7.07 -22.40
N GLU A 32 37.24 6.02 -21.60
CA GLU A 32 37.29 4.64 -22.08
C GLU A 32 35.92 3.95 -22.04
N ILE A 33 34.94 4.50 -21.31
CA ILE A 33 33.61 3.89 -21.12
C ILE A 33 32.93 3.54 -22.46
N PRO A 34 32.86 4.42 -23.48
CA PRO A 34 32.18 4.08 -24.74
C PRO A 34 32.83 2.87 -25.44
N THR A 35 34.15 2.87 -25.53
CA THR A 35 34.94 1.80 -26.15
C THR A 35 34.74 0.49 -25.40
N ARG A 36 34.88 0.49 -24.07
CA ARG A 36 34.74 -0.72 -23.25
C ARG A 36 33.31 -1.28 -23.27
N VAL A 37 32.29 -0.43 -23.32
CA VAL A 37 30.88 -0.86 -23.45
C VAL A 37 30.64 -1.57 -24.78
N GLN A 38 31.21 -1.03 -25.87
CA GLN A 38 31.13 -1.62 -27.20
C GLN A 38 31.88 -2.97 -27.27
N ASP A 39 33.12 -3.00 -26.78
CA ASP A 39 33.97 -4.21 -26.80
C ASP A 39 33.37 -5.34 -25.96
N ALA A 40 32.90 -5.01 -24.75
CA ALA A 40 32.26 -5.98 -23.87
C ALA A 40 30.83 -6.35 -24.30
N LYS A 41 30.28 -5.71 -25.34
CA LYS A 41 28.90 -5.91 -25.85
C LYS A 41 27.86 -5.83 -24.72
N ILE A 42 27.93 -4.80 -23.89
CA ILE A 42 26.97 -4.59 -22.81
C ILE A 42 25.70 -3.96 -23.38
N PRO A 43 24.51 -4.50 -23.08
CA PRO A 43 23.25 -3.96 -23.59
C PRO A 43 22.82 -2.71 -22.80
N LEU A 44 23.54 -1.60 -22.97
CA LEU A 44 23.16 -0.28 -22.46
C LEU A 44 22.41 0.50 -23.55
N SER A 45 21.39 1.27 -23.16
CA SER A 45 20.73 2.18 -24.09
C SER A 45 21.60 3.41 -24.37
N GLU A 46 21.34 4.10 -25.48
CA GLU A 46 22.02 5.35 -25.82
C GLU A 46 21.89 6.40 -24.70
N GLN A 47 20.72 6.51 -24.07
CA GLN A 47 20.49 7.43 -22.95
C GLN A 47 21.31 7.05 -21.71
N GLN A 48 21.55 5.75 -21.47
CA GLN A 48 22.42 5.30 -20.39
C GLN A 48 23.88 5.67 -20.66
N ILE A 49 24.33 5.51 -21.90
CA ILE A 49 25.68 5.90 -22.32
C ILE A 49 25.86 7.42 -22.23
N CYS A 50 24.92 8.21 -22.75
CA CYS A 50 24.95 9.66 -22.64
C CYS A 50 24.98 10.12 -21.18
N ALA A 51 24.16 9.52 -20.30
CA ALA A 51 24.15 9.86 -18.89
C ALA A 51 25.47 9.52 -18.18
N LEU A 52 26.15 8.43 -18.58
CA LEU A 52 27.50 8.11 -18.11
C LEU A 52 28.50 9.17 -18.54
N MET A 53 28.46 9.60 -19.80
CA MET A 53 29.39 10.59 -20.35
C MET A 53 29.24 12.00 -19.78
N GLU A 54 28.08 12.33 -19.22
CA GLU A 54 27.84 13.59 -18.53
C GLU A 54 28.21 13.54 -17.04
N SER A 55 28.82 12.44 -16.57
CA SER A 55 29.30 12.32 -15.19
C SER A 55 30.32 13.41 -14.90
N PRO A 56 30.23 14.10 -13.74
CA PRO A 56 31.24 15.09 -13.35
C PRO A 56 32.57 14.45 -12.92
N SER A 57 32.61 13.13 -12.72
CA SER A 57 33.81 12.40 -12.30
C SER A 57 34.60 11.91 -13.51
N GLU A 58 35.91 12.15 -13.50
CA GLU A 58 36.85 11.66 -14.53
C GLU A 58 36.99 10.13 -14.53
N THR A 59 36.65 9.48 -13.42
CA THR A 59 36.64 8.02 -13.26
C THR A 59 35.29 7.54 -12.73
N ILE A 60 34.92 6.32 -13.11
CA ILE A 60 33.66 5.69 -12.74
C ILE A 60 33.95 4.41 -11.97
N ASP A 61 33.56 4.37 -10.70
CA ASP A 61 33.49 3.14 -9.92
C ASP A 61 32.14 2.41 -10.11
N VAL A 62 32.01 1.22 -9.53
CA VAL A 62 30.81 0.41 -9.65
C VAL A 62 29.56 1.08 -9.06
N ASP A 63 29.70 1.82 -7.97
CA ASP A 63 28.55 2.43 -7.28
C ASP A 63 28.06 3.66 -8.06
N CYS A 64 28.97 4.44 -8.62
CA CYS A 64 28.72 5.55 -9.54
C CYS A 64 28.03 5.05 -10.82
N PHE A 65 28.56 4.00 -11.43
CA PHE A 65 27.95 3.34 -12.60
C PHE A 65 26.51 2.92 -12.33
N GLN A 66 26.27 2.23 -11.21
CA GLN A 66 24.92 1.80 -10.81
C GLN A 66 23.97 2.99 -10.66
N LYS A 67 24.39 4.06 -9.97
CA LYS A 67 23.57 5.27 -9.75
C LYS A 67 23.22 5.97 -11.06
N ILE A 68 24.18 6.11 -11.98
CA ILE A 68 23.95 6.80 -13.25
C ILE A 68 23.01 6.01 -14.14
N ILE A 69 23.24 4.71 -14.32
CA ILE A 69 22.42 3.86 -15.21
C ILE A 69 20.99 3.71 -14.70
N THR A 70 20.82 3.69 -13.37
CA THR A 70 19.51 3.67 -12.72
C THR A 70 18.95 5.07 -12.46
N SER A 71 19.52 6.12 -13.05
CA SER A 71 18.97 7.47 -12.96
C SER A 71 17.78 7.66 -13.90
N LYS A 72 16.90 8.60 -13.59
CA LYS A 72 15.77 8.97 -14.47
C LYS A 72 16.24 9.46 -15.84
N LYS A 73 17.35 10.21 -15.88
CA LYS A 73 17.93 10.77 -17.12
C LYS A 73 18.37 9.65 -18.07
N ALA A 74 18.92 8.58 -17.51
CA ALA A 74 19.38 7.41 -18.25
C ALA A 74 18.24 6.56 -18.86
N GLN A 75 16.99 6.75 -18.44
CA GLN A 75 15.88 5.93 -18.93
C GLN A 75 15.32 6.48 -20.26
N PRO A 76 15.18 5.66 -21.32
CA PRO A 76 14.64 6.10 -22.60
C PRO A 76 13.13 6.34 -22.57
N SER A 77 12.39 5.54 -21.80
CA SER A 77 10.93 5.55 -21.80
C SER A 77 10.36 6.57 -20.80
N MET A 78 9.43 7.41 -21.26
CA MET A 78 8.67 8.31 -20.38
C MET A 78 7.92 7.55 -19.28
N TYR A 79 7.40 6.35 -19.61
CA TYR A 79 6.74 5.48 -18.65
C TYR A 79 7.67 5.03 -17.52
N LYS A 80 8.90 4.61 -17.85
CA LYS A 80 9.91 4.24 -16.83
C LYS A 80 10.28 5.44 -15.94
N ARG A 81 10.43 6.63 -16.53
CA ARG A 81 10.70 7.86 -15.78
C ARG A 81 9.57 8.20 -14.80
N ALA A 82 8.32 7.97 -15.20
CA ALA A 82 7.16 8.14 -14.33
C ALA A 82 7.18 7.14 -13.17
N LEU A 83 7.43 5.85 -13.42
CA LEU A 83 7.55 4.84 -12.37
C LEU A 83 8.66 5.15 -11.36
N TYR A 84 9.82 5.64 -11.83
CA TYR A 84 10.91 6.06 -10.93
C TYR A 84 10.47 7.23 -10.05
N THR A 85 9.72 8.18 -10.60
CA THR A 85 9.21 9.32 -9.85
C THR A 85 8.18 8.93 -8.80
N ILE A 86 7.30 7.99 -9.15
CA ILE A 86 6.33 7.41 -8.23
C ILE A 86 7.05 6.65 -7.10
N ALA A 87 8.04 5.81 -7.43
CA ALA A 87 8.83 5.08 -6.45
C ALA A 87 9.57 6.02 -5.49
N ASP A 88 10.26 7.03 -6.03
CA ASP A 88 11.03 8.03 -5.27
C ASP A 88 10.22 8.74 -4.18
N SER A 89 8.89 8.86 -4.35
CA SER A 89 8.01 9.47 -3.37
C SER A 89 7.96 8.70 -2.05
N VAL A 90 8.19 7.39 -2.09
CA VAL A 90 8.09 6.49 -0.93
C VAL A 90 9.36 5.71 -0.63
N VAL A 91 10.45 5.88 -1.38
CA VAL A 91 11.72 5.17 -1.11
C VAL A 91 12.79 6.10 -0.52
N ALA A 92 13.74 5.50 0.17
CA ALA A 92 14.97 6.12 0.65
C ALA A 92 16.03 6.21 -0.46
N GLU A 93 17.03 7.09 -0.31
CA GLU A 93 18.07 7.30 -1.33
C GLU A 93 18.85 6.02 -1.64
N SER A 94 19.15 5.24 -0.59
CA SER A 94 19.85 3.96 -0.68
C SER A 94 19.03 2.86 -1.37
N GLN A 95 17.69 2.99 -1.42
CA GLN A 95 16.81 2.02 -2.10
C GLN A 95 16.72 2.25 -3.59
N LYS A 96 16.99 3.48 -4.06
CA LYS A 96 16.73 3.87 -5.46
C LYS A 96 17.37 2.92 -6.45
N VAL A 97 18.66 2.61 -6.29
CA VAL A 97 19.37 1.70 -7.20
C VAL A 97 18.66 0.35 -7.30
N GLU A 98 18.25 -0.23 -6.19
CA GLU A 98 17.59 -1.55 -6.20
C GLU A 98 16.17 -1.49 -6.73
N VAL A 99 15.38 -0.51 -6.29
CA VAL A 99 13.98 -0.34 -6.72
C VAL A 99 13.92 -0.01 -8.20
N HIS A 100 14.79 0.87 -8.69
CA HIS A 100 14.92 1.18 -10.12
C HIS A 100 15.40 -0.02 -10.93
N SER A 101 16.38 -0.77 -10.42
CA SER A 101 16.83 -2.01 -11.08
C SER A 101 15.71 -3.05 -11.19
N TYR A 102 14.85 -3.13 -10.17
CA TYR A 102 13.66 -3.96 -10.20
C TYR A 102 12.65 -3.46 -11.23
N ILE A 103 12.34 -2.16 -11.27
CA ILE A 103 11.44 -1.56 -12.26
C ILE A 103 11.96 -1.82 -13.68
N ASP A 104 13.28 -1.74 -13.88
CA ASP A 104 13.93 -2.05 -15.16
C ASP A 104 13.79 -3.51 -15.58
N ALA A 105 13.75 -4.43 -14.61
CA ALA A 105 13.60 -5.87 -14.83
C ALA A 105 12.13 -6.30 -14.89
N TYR A 106 11.19 -5.44 -14.52
CA TYR A 106 9.78 -5.77 -14.46
C TYR A 106 9.16 -5.79 -15.86
N THR A 107 8.60 -6.93 -16.26
CA THR A 107 8.07 -7.16 -17.60
C THR A 107 6.56 -7.21 -17.69
N CYS A 108 5.83 -7.35 -16.57
CA CYS A 108 4.37 -7.30 -16.61
C CYS A 108 3.93 -5.86 -16.97
N PHE A 109 2.77 -5.72 -17.61
CA PHE A 109 2.20 -4.43 -17.98
C PHE A 109 0.69 -4.40 -17.73
N PRO A 110 0.14 -3.35 -17.09
CA PRO A 110 0.84 -2.27 -16.39
C PRO A 110 1.12 -2.60 -14.91
N PRO A 111 2.34 -2.39 -14.36
CA PRO A 111 2.52 -2.20 -12.93
C PRO A 111 2.04 -0.80 -12.51
N PRO A 112 1.57 -0.64 -11.28
CA PRO A 112 1.23 -1.70 -10.30
C PRO A 112 -0.06 -2.45 -10.66
N ILE A 113 -0.11 -3.76 -10.39
CA ILE A 113 -1.23 -4.63 -10.81
C ILE A 113 -2.32 -4.67 -9.74
N PHE A 114 -1.96 -4.92 -8.48
CA PHE A 114 -2.93 -5.22 -7.44
C PHE A 114 -3.82 -4.02 -7.11
N ILE A 115 -3.22 -2.86 -6.81
CA ILE A 115 -3.95 -1.65 -6.43
C ILE A 115 -4.87 -1.18 -7.56
N ILE A 116 -4.38 -1.17 -8.81
CA ILE A 116 -5.18 -0.82 -9.98
C ILE A 116 -6.33 -1.81 -10.17
N SER A 117 -6.05 -3.12 -10.07
CA SER A 117 -7.09 -4.15 -10.25
C SER A 117 -8.20 -4.03 -9.21
N VAL A 118 -7.84 -3.88 -7.93
CA VAL A 118 -8.83 -3.74 -6.84
C VAL A 118 -9.66 -2.46 -7.04
N SER A 119 -9.04 -1.34 -7.41
CA SER A 119 -9.78 -0.10 -7.71
C SER A 119 -10.73 -0.24 -8.89
N ILE A 120 -10.31 -0.89 -9.98
CA ILE A 120 -11.19 -1.14 -11.14
C ILE A 120 -12.38 -2.01 -10.73
N ILE A 121 -12.15 -3.08 -9.96
CA ILE A 121 -13.21 -3.97 -9.49
C ILE A 121 -14.20 -3.22 -8.60
N GLN A 122 -13.72 -2.37 -7.68
CA GLN A 122 -14.57 -1.53 -6.81
C GLN A 122 -15.47 -0.60 -7.63
N ILE A 123 -14.91 0.09 -8.63
CA ILE A 123 -15.65 0.98 -9.52
C ILE A 123 -16.69 0.20 -10.33
N ALA A 124 -16.27 -0.92 -10.94
CA ALA A 124 -17.14 -1.74 -11.77
C ALA A 124 -18.32 -2.30 -10.97
N ILE A 125 -18.08 -2.84 -9.77
CA ILE A 125 -19.11 -3.38 -8.88
C ILE A 125 -20.09 -2.28 -8.44
N PHE A 126 -19.59 -1.10 -8.09
CA PHE A 126 -20.44 0.03 -7.69
C PHE A 126 -21.40 0.44 -8.82
N PHE A 127 -20.89 0.70 -10.03
CA PHE A 127 -21.74 1.09 -11.15
C PHE A 127 -22.64 -0.03 -11.65
N TYR A 128 -22.17 -1.30 -11.60
CA TYR A 128 -23.00 -2.45 -11.91
C TYR A 128 -24.22 -2.50 -10.99
N TYR A 129 -24.03 -2.49 -9.67
CA TYR A 129 -25.17 -2.55 -8.75
C TYR A 129 -26.03 -1.29 -8.77
N HIS A 130 -25.43 -0.10 -8.89
CA HIS A 130 -26.18 1.15 -8.96
C HIS A 130 -27.11 1.22 -10.19
N THR A 131 -26.69 0.66 -11.32
CA THR A 131 -27.47 0.68 -12.57
C THR A 131 -28.45 -0.49 -12.70
N THR A 132 -28.12 -1.66 -12.13
CA THR A 132 -28.96 -2.87 -12.22
C THR A 132 -30.00 -2.97 -11.12
N GLN A 133 -29.80 -2.33 -9.96
CA GLN A 133 -30.80 -2.32 -8.89
C GLN A 133 -31.98 -1.43 -9.31
N TYR A 134 -33.12 -2.09 -9.53
CA TYR A 134 -34.34 -1.48 -10.02
C TYR A 134 -34.86 -0.46 -9.00
N SER A 135 -34.63 0.82 -9.32
CA SER A 135 -34.96 2.03 -8.56
C SER A 135 -33.95 2.38 -7.46
N PRO A 136 -32.96 3.26 -7.72
CA PRO A 136 -32.19 3.88 -6.65
C PRO A 136 -33.15 4.74 -5.84
N LYS A 137 -33.70 4.16 -4.77
CA LYS A 137 -34.53 4.86 -3.77
C LYS A 137 -33.80 6.05 -3.16
N TYR A 138 -32.47 6.06 -3.31
CA TYR A 138 -31.54 7.06 -2.80
C TYR A 138 -30.67 7.61 -3.94
N PRO A 139 -30.26 8.88 -3.87
CA PRO A 139 -29.31 9.44 -4.84
C PRO A 139 -27.98 8.66 -4.82
N ILE A 140 -27.23 8.70 -5.92
CA ILE A 140 -25.92 8.03 -6.06
C ILE A 140 -24.93 8.39 -4.93
N THR A 141 -25.12 9.53 -4.27
CA THR A 141 -24.32 10.00 -3.13
C THR A 141 -24.58 9.25 -1.83
N SER A 142 -25.74 8.60 -1.69
CA SER A 142 -26.13 7.84 -0.49
C SER A 142 -26.63 6.43 -0.80
N ASP A 143 -26.50 5.99 -2.06
CA ASP A 143 -26.87 4.64 -2.47
C ASP A 143 -25.82 3.61 -2.05
N CYS A 144 -26.25 2.59 -1.30
CA CYS A 144 -25.42 1.46 -0.91
C CYS A 144 -25.50 0.39 -2.00
N ALA A 145 -24.84 0.67 -3.12
CA ALA A 145 -24.88 -0.16 -4.33
C ALA A 145 -24.41 -1.59 -4.01
N GLY A 146 -25.30 -2.57 -4.13
CA GLY A 146 -25.00 -4.00 -3.91
C GLY A 146 -25.18 -4.47 -2.46
N CYS A 147 -25.62 -3.60 -1.56
CA CYS A 147 -25.84 -3.95 -0.16
C CYS A 147 -27.11 -4.78 0.06
N TYR A 148 -28.14 -4.58 -0.78
CA TYR A 148 -29.39 -5.33 -0.73
C TYR A 148 -29.83 -5.75 -2.14
N ILE A 149 -30.32 -6.97 -2.32
CA ILE A 149 -30.59 -7.55 -3.66
C ILE A 149 -32.07 -7.66 -4.04
N ASN A 150 -33.00 -7.48 -3.10
CA ASN A 150 -34.44 -7.61 -3.34
C ASN A 150 -35.14 -6.25 -3.35
N HIS A 151 -36.26 -6.12 -4.06
CA HIS A 151 -37.06 -4.89 -4.20
C HIS A 151 -37.51 -4.25 -2.87
N ASN A 152 -37.52 -5.01 -1.78
CA ASN A 152 -37.90 -4.59 -0.44
C ASN A 152 -36.70 -4.35 0.50
N ASN A 153 -35.47 -4.41 -0.01
CA ASN A 153 -34.22 -4.34 0.75
C ASN A 153 -34.12 -5.36 1.90
N SER A 154 -34.81 -6.50 1.80
CA SER A 154 -34.90 -7.44 2.92
C SER A 154 -33.80 -8.50 2.95
N ALA A 155 -33.07 -8.71 1.85
CA ALA A 155 -31.99 -9.68 1.78
C ALA A 155 -30.63 -8.98 1.61
N PRO A 156 -29.63 -9.30 2.46
CA PRO A 156 -28.28 -8.75 2.32
C PRO A 156 -27.66 -9.24 1.02
N GLY A 157 -26.99 -8.33 0.30
CA GLY A 157 -26.26 -8.65 -0.91
C GLY A 157 -25.09 -9.59 -0.65
N PRO A 158 -24.61 -10.34 -1.66
CA PRO A 158 -23.64 -11.42 -1.49
C PRO A 158 -22.26 -10.96 -0.98
N LEU A 159 -21.89 -9.70 -1.24
CA LEU A 159 -20.59 -9.15 -0.87
C LEU A 159 -20.62 -8.41 0.47
N LEU A 160 -21.82 -8.07 1.00
CA LEU A 160 -22.01 -7.33 2.24
C LEU A 160 -21.51 -8.16 3.42
N PHE A 161 -20.73 -7.58 4.33
CA PHE A 161 -20.53 -8.22 5.61
C PHE A 161 -21.75 -8.02 6.49
N THR A 162 -22.40 -9.13 6.84
CA THR A 162 -23.57 -9.15 7.73
C THR A 162 -23.25 -10.06 8.92
N PRO A 163 -23.34 -9.57 10.16
CA PRO A 163 -23.08 -10.36 11.37
C PRO A 163 -23.79 -11.71 11.44
N THR A 164 -25.05 -11.76 11.03
CA THR A 164 -25.87 -12.98 11.03
C THR A 164 -25.41 -14.01 9.99
N LEU A 165 -24.67 -13.59 8.97
CA LEU A 165 -24.08 -14.43 7.92
C LEU A 165 -22.57 -14.61 8.08
N ARG A 166 -22.00 -14.41 9.28
CA ARG A 166 -20.56 -14.55 9.54
C ARG A 166 -19.98 -15.94 9.23
N HIS A 167 -20.81 -16.97 9.08
CA HIS A 167 -20.36 -18.29 8.64
C HIS A 167 -19.95 -18.31 7.16
N GLU A 168 -20.41 -17.33 6.37
CA GLU A 168 -20.00 -17.10 4.99
C GLU A 168 -18.67 -16.33 4.96
N VAL A 169 -17.57 -17.06 5.18
CA VAL A 169 -16.23 -16.48 5.46
C VAL A 169 -15.69 -15.50 4.42
N TRP A 170 -16.14 -15.58 3.17
CA TRP A 170 -15.73 -14.63 2.12
C TRP A 170 -16.20 -13.20 2.41
N ARG A 171 -17.27 -13.03 3.21
CA ARG A 171 -17.82 -11.72 3.60
C ARG A 171 -16.86 -10.88 4.43
N PHE A 172 -15.90 -11.50 5.10
CA PHE A 172 -14.82 -10.79 5.81
C PHE A 172 -13.83 -10.09 4.87
N LEU A 173 -13.88 -10.38 3.56
CA LEU A 173 -13.05 -9.76 2.55
C LEU A 173 -13.89 -9.02 1.49
N SER A 174 -14.97 -9.62 1.00
CA SER A 174 -15.74 -9.10 -0.13
C SER A 174 -16.38 -7.74 0.11
N TYR A 175 -16.59 -7.37 1.38
CA TYR A 175 -17.20 -6.09 1.73
C TYR A 175 -16.39 -4.88 1.23
N MET A 176 -15.09 -5.06 0.99
CA MET A 176 -14.20 -4.02 0.43
C MET A 176 -14.61 -3.55 -0.97
N PHE A 177 -15.47 -4.31 -1.65
CA PHE A 177 -15.95 -3.97 -2.99
C PHE A 177 -17.24 -3.14 -2.99
N LEU A 178 -18.01 -3.17 -1.89
CA LEU A 178 -19.24 -2.39 -1.76
C LEU A 178 -18.94 -1.02 -1.16
N HIS A 179 -19.70 0.00 -1.56
CA HIS A 179 -19.55 1.36 -1.05
C HIS A 179 -20.91 2.00 -0.81
N ASN A 180 -21.04 2.69 0.31
CA ASN A 180 -22.20 3.52 0.63
C ASN A 180 -22.07 4.91 0.00
N GLY A 181 -22.42 5.03 -1.28
CA GLY A 181 -22.40 6.28 -2.05
C GLY A 181 -21.12 6.53 -2.86
N ILE A 182 -21.25 7.33 -3.94
CA ILE A 182 -20.16 7.64 -4.88
C ILE A 182 -19.03 8.43 -4.21
N THR A 183 -19.33 9.32 -3.27
CA THR A 183 -18.31 10.09 -2.55
C THR A 183 -17.45 9.18 -1.67
N HIS A 184 -18.05 8.15 -1.08
CA HIS A 184 -17.32 7.14 -0.31
C HIS A 184 -16.41 6.30 -1.23
N LEU A 185 -16.90 5.88 -2.41
CA LEU A 185 -16.08 5.19 -3.41
C LEU A 185 -14.90 6.06 -3.89
N ILE A 186 -15.19 7.28 -4.35
CA ILE A 186 -14.16 8.17 -4.92
C ILE A 186 -13.07 8.45 -3.89
N THR A 187 -13.43 8.80 -2.66
CA THR A 187 -12.44 9.08 -1.61
C THR A 187 -11.55 7.87 -1.34
N ASN A 188 -12.12 6.65 -1.26
CA ASN A 188 -11.32 5.43 -1.10
C ASN A 188 -10.38 5.20 -2.28
N VAL A 189 -10.90 5.25 -3.51
CA VAL A 189 -10.12 5.00 -4.72
C VAL A 189 -9.01 6.02 -4.91
N VAL A 190 -9.26 7.32 -4.67
CA VAL A 190 -8.25 8.37 -4.81
C VAL A 190 -7.08 8.14 -3.86
N VAL A 191 -7.35 7.91 -2.57
CA VAL A 191 -6.29 7.68 -1.58
C VAL A 191 -5.59 6.34 -1.84
N GLN A 192 -6.35 5.31 -2.18
CA GLN A 192 -5.83 3.98 -2.54
C GLN A 192 -4.87 4.05 -3.74
N LEU A 193 -5.22 4.78 -4.80
CA LEU A 193 -4.35 4.95 -5.96
C LEU A 193 -3.14 5.81 -5.61
N ALA A 194 -3.33 6.95 -4.95
CA ALA A 194 -2.23 7.88 -4.62
C ALA A 194 -1.14 7.22 -3.75
N VAL A 195 -1.54 6.53 -2.69
CA VAL A 195 -0.61 5.90 -1.74
C VAL A 195 -0.24 4.49 -2.19
N GLY A 196 -1.23 3.70 -2.61
CA GLY A 196 -1.04 2.28 -2.94
C GLY A 196 -0.19 2.06 -4.17
N ILE A 197 -0.33 2.87 -5.23
CA ILE A 197 0.51 2.73 -6.43
C ILE A 197 1.97 2.94 -6.05
N SER A 198 2.26 3.99 -5.30
CA SER A 198 3.61 4.33 -4.86
C SER A 198 4.22 3.20 -4.03
N LEU A 199 3.48 2.67 -3.06
CA LEU A 199 3.91 1.53 -2.25
C LEU A 199 4.08 0.24 -3.05
N GLU A 200 3.20 -0.07 -4.00
CA GLU A 200 3.29 -1.30 -4.80
C GLU A 200 4.46 -1.25 -5.79
N VAL A 201 4.74 -0.09 -6.37
CA VAL A 201 5.93 0.08 -7.23
C VAL A 201 7.21 -0.10 -6.40
N ALA A 202 7.26 0.43 -5.18
CA ALA A 202 8.44 0.36 -4.32
C ALA A 202 8.64 -1.01 -3.65
N HIS A 203 7.56 -1.62 -3.17
CA HIS A 203 7.59 -2.82 -2.33
C HIS A 203 7.03 -4.06 -3.01
N LYS A 204 6.52 -3.93 -4.24
CA LYS A 204 6.06 -5.04 -5.09
C LYS A 204 4.74 -5.64 -4.61
N LEU A 205 4.01 -6.24 -5.55
CA LEU A 205 2.64 -6.72 -5.33
C LEU A 205 2.54 -7.76 -4.19
N TRP A 206 3.54 -8.64 -4.04
CA TRP A 206 3.52 -9.70 -3.03
C TRP A 206 3.73 -9.21 -1.60
N ARG A 207 4.11 -7.94 -1.39
CA ARG A 207 4.12 -7.30 -0.07
C ARG A 207 2.84 -6.51 0.16
N ILE A 208 2.38 -5.77 -0.84
CA ILE A 208 1.21 -4.87 -0.72
C ILE A 208 -0.12 -5.63 -0.76
N ALA A 209 -0.27 -6.65 -1.60
CA ALA A 209 -1.50 -7.44 -1.69
C ALA A 209 -1.86 -8.13 -0.37
N PRO A 210 -0.98 -8.93 0.28
CA PRO A 210 -1.32 -9.52 1.56
C PRO A 210 -1.55 -8.46 2.64
N LEU A 211 -0.75 -7.38 2.68
CA LEU A 211 -0.95 -6.29 3.65
C LEU A 211 -2.37 -5.70 3.56
N TYR A 212 -2.84 -5.43 2.34
CA TYR A 212 -4.17 -4.89 2.11
C TYR A 212 -5.27 -5.89 2.49
N LEU A 213 -5.16 -7.15 2.06
CA LEU A 213 -6.16 -8.18 2.33
C LEU A 213 -6.26 -8.53 3.83
N PHE A 214 -5.12 -8.63 4.51
CA PHE A 214 -5.08 -8.84 5.96
C PHE A 214 -5.69 -7.65 6.71
N ALA A 215 -5.50 -6.42 6.21
CA ALA A 215 -6.12 -5.25 6.81
C ALA A 215 -7.63 -5.22 6.65
N VAL A 216 -8.14 -5.59 5.47
CA VAL A 216 -9.58 -5.75 5.23
C VAL A 216 -10.17 -6.81 6.16
N ALA A 217 -9.55 -7.98 6.26
CA ALA A 217 -9.98 -9.03 7.19
C ALA A 217 -9.94 -8.55 8.66
N THR A 218 -8.83 -7.96 9.09
CA THR A 218 -8.64 -7.47 10.48
C THR A 218 -9.62 -6.35 10.81
N GLY A 219 -9.86 -5.42 9.88
CA GLY A 219 -10.82 -4.34 10.03
C GLY A 219 -12.24 -4.88 10.20
N CYS A 220 -12.64 -5.87 9.40
CA CYS A 220 -13.93 -6.52 9.55
C CYS A 220 -14.07 -7.27 10.87
N LEU A 221 -13.07 -8.09 11.22
CA LEU A 221 -13.05 -8.84 12.48
C LEU A 221 -13.12 -7.91 13.69
N LEU A 222 -12.34 -6.80 13.67
CA LEU A 222 -12.32 -5.83 14.76
C LEU A 222 -13.64 -5.04 14.84
N GLN A 223 -14.21 -4.64 13.70
CA GLN A 223 -15.54 -4.01 13.67
C GLN A 223 -16.60 -4.94 14.28
N TYR A 224 -16.64 -6.21 13.88
CA TYR A 224 -17.58 -7.18 14.44
C TYR A 224 -17.33 -7.42 15.93
N ALA A 225 -16.07 -7.46 16.34
CA ALA A 225 -15.67 -7.61 17.73
C ALA A 225 -15.95 -6.37 18.59
N PHE A 226 -16.34 -5.22 18.04
CA PHE A 226 -16.75 -4.05 18.82
C PHE A 226 -18.25 -3.77 18.69
N ASN A 227 -18.79 -3.90 17.48
CA ASN A 227 -20.17 -3.59 17.11
C ASN A 227 -20.77 -4.79 16.33
N PRO A 228 -21.22 -5.84 17.02
CA PRO A 228 -21.62 -7.13 16.44
C PRO A 228 -23.02 -7.11 15.78
N SER A 229 -23.72 -5.97 15.81
CA SER A 229 -25.03 -5.74 15.21
C SER A 229 -24.95 -5.01 13.86
N VAL A 230 -23.77 -4.48 13.50
CA VAL A 230 -23.61 -3.54 12.37
C VAL A 230 -23.03 -4.24 11.15
N ALA A 231 -23.69 -4.10 10.01
CA ALA A 231 -23.18 -4.53 8.71
C ALA A 231 -22.02 -3.63 8.24
N LEU A 232 -21.10 -4.17 7.44
CA LEU A 232 -19.90 -3.46 7.01
C LEU A 232 -19.76 -3.45 5.49
N VAL A 233 -19.37 -2.30 4.94
CA VAL A 233 -19.00 -2.06 3.54
C VAL A 233 -17.81 -1.10 3.47
N GLY A 234 -17.11 -1.09 2.35
CA GLY A 234 -16.09 -0.10 2.04
C GLY A 234 -14.67 -0.63 2.13
N ALA A 235 -13.81 -0.11 1.27
CA ALA A 235 -12.41 -0.47 1.17
C ALA A 235 -11.50 0.19 2.23
N SER A 236 -12.08 0.98 3.13
CA SER A 236 -11.36 1.93 3.97
C SER A 236 -10.35 1.28 4.91
N ALA A 237 -10.61 0.08 5.41
CA ALA A 237 -9.62 -0.67 6.19
C ALA A 237 -8.31 -0.90 5.40
N GLY A 238 -8.43 -1.24 4.10
CA GLY A 238 -7.28 -1.35 3.20
C GLY A 238 -6.61 -0.01 2.92
N VAL A 239 -7.40 1.06 2.74
CA VAL A 239 -6.87 2.43 2.54
C VAL A 239 -6.06 2.90 3.76
N TYR A 240 -6.59 2.75 4.96
CA TYR A 240 -5.89 3.06 6.20
C TYR A 240 -4.63 2.21 6.34
N ALA A 241 -4.68 0.94 5.94
CA ALA A 241 -3.49 0.10 5.94
C ALA A 241 -2.39 0.64 5.02
N LEU A 242 -2.72 1.14 3.83
CA LEU A 242 -1.74 1.76 2.93
C LEU A 242 -1.14 3.04 3.54
N VAL A 243 -1.97 3.90 4.15
CA VAL A 243 -1.50 5.13 4.80
C VAL A 243 -0.56 4.80 5.97
N PHE A 244 -0.94 3.89 6.87
CA PHE A 244 -0.12 3.50 8.00
C PHE A 244 1.08 2.62 7.62
N ALA A 245 1.01 1.87 6.51
CA ALA A 245 2.16 1.21 5.91
C ALA A 245 3.16 2.23 5.39
N HIS A 246 2.71 3.36 4.83
CA HIS A 246 3.61 4.43 4.45
C HIS A 246 4.32 5.05 5.67
N VAL A 247 3.59 5.28 6.77
CA VAL A 247 4.19 5.71 8.05
C VAL A 247 5.23 4.69 8.52
N SER A 248 4.89 3.40 8.50
CA SER A 248 5.79 2.31 8.89
C SER A 248 7.06 2.27 8.04
N ASN A 249 6.94 2.45 6.73
CA ASN A 249 8.07 2.54 5.81
C ASN A 249 9.00 3.74 6.10
N VAL A 250 8.44 4.90 6.46
CA VAL A 250 9.23 6.07 6.86
C VAL A 250 9.98 5.81 8.17
N ILE A 251 9.36 5.16 9.14
CA ILE A 251 9.99 4.84 10.43
C ILE A 251 11.07 3.75 10.28
N LEU A 252 10.75 2.69 9.54
CA LEU A 252 11.67 1.57 9.29
C LEU A 252 12.95 2.04 8.60
N ASN A 253 12.84 3.00 7.68
CA ASN A 253 13.96 3.54 6.91
C ASN A 253 14.32 4.98 7.33
N TRP A 254 14.12 5.33 8.60
CA TRP A 254 14.16 6.73 9.08
C TRP A 254 15.48 7.43 8.80
N LYS A 255 16.62 6.74 8.92
CA LYS A 255 17.95 7.35 8.76
C LYS A 255 18.26 7.63 7.29
N GLU A 256 17.75 6.80 6.39
CA GLU A 256 18.01 6.80 4.96
C GLU A 256 16.96 7.62 4.18
N MET A 257 15.81 7.91 4.79
CA MET A 257 14.71 8.64 4.18
C MET A 257 15.04 10.12 3.94
N PRO A 258 15.02 10.60 2.68
CA PRO A 258 15.15 12.03 2.40
C PRO A 258 13.90 12.77 2.86
N PHE A 259 14.09 13.99 3.38
CA PHE A 259 12.99 14.84 3.88
C PHE A 259 12.06 14.14 4.89
N ARG A 260 12.61 13.22 5.71
CA ARG A 260 11.84 12.37 6.64
C ARG A 260 10.79 13.12 7.47
N TRP A 261 11.15 14.28 8.02
CA TRP A 261 10.25 15.10 8.84
C TRP A 261 9.10 15.71 8.03
N LEU A 262 9.36 16.14 6.80
CA LEU A 262 8.33 16.64 5.91
C LEU A 262 7.38 15.52 5.49
N ARG A 263 7.91 14.36 5.11
CA ARG A 263 7.09 13.17 4.74
C ARG A 263 6.21 12.73 5.90
N PHE A 264 6.81 12.61 7.10
CA PHE A 264 6.06 12.27 8.31
C PHE A 264 5.03 13.35 8.67
N GLY A 265 5.38 14.63 8.54
CA GLY A 265 4.48 15.76 8.79
C GLY A 265 3.27 15.77 7.85
N ILE A 266 3.47 15.52 6.55
CA ILE A 266 2.37 15.42 5.56
C ILE A 266 1.44 14.26 5.92
N LEU A 267 1.99 13.09 6.23
CA LEU A 267 1.21 11.93 6.67
C LEU A 267 0.43 12.22 7.95
N PHE A 268 1.08 12.88 8.92
CA PHE A 268 0.46 13.27 10.16
C PHE A 268 -0.71 14.24 9.94
N VAL A 269 -0.53 15.28 9.12
CA VAL A 269 -1.59 16.24 8.78
C VAL A 269 -2.75 15.52 8.07
N PHE A 270 -2.46 14.63 7.13
CA PHE A 270 -3.49 13.86 6.43
C PHE A 270 -4.29 12.97 7.40
N ILE A 271 -3.62 12.21 8.26
CA ILE A 271 -4.25 11.34 9.27
C ILE A 271 -5.06 12.19 10.26
N PHE A 272 -4.49 13.31 10.72
CA PHE A 272 -5.15 14.22 11.65
C PHE A 272 -6.43 14.83 11.05
N TRP A 273 -6.36 15.28 9.79
CA TRP A 273 -7.50 15.85 9.07
C TRP A 273 -8.63 14.84 8.88
N ASP A 274 -8.31 13.55 8.75
CA ASP A 274 -9.28 12.49 8.59
C ASP A 274 -9.87 12.00 9.93
N ILE A 275 -9.03 11.84 10.96
CA ILE A 275 -9.43 11.31 12.27
C ILE A 275 -10.17 12.36 13.11
N VAL A 276 -9.76 13.63 13.11
CA VAL A 276 -10.33 14.62 14.04
C VAL A 276 -11.80 14.91 13.79
N PRO A 277 -12.26 15.20 12.55
CA PRO A 277 -13.69 15.37 12.28
C PRO A 277 -14.49 14.11 12.60
N THR A 278 -13.89 12.94 12.38
CA THR A 278 -14.47 11.64 12.67
C THR A 278 -14.69 11.43 14.18
N LEU A 279 -13.69 11.75 15.01
CA LEU A 279 -13.83 11.72 16.47
C LEU A 279 -14.80 12.79 16.97
N TYR A 280 -14.81 13.98 16.37
CA TYR A 280 -15.74 15.04 16.70
C TYR A 280 -17.19 14.60 16.46
N ARG A 281 -17.50 14.05 15.28
CA ARG A 281 -18.83 13.48 14.99
C ARG A 281 -19.21 12.39 15.98
N LYS A 282 -18.28 11.49 16.32
CA LYS A 282 -18.54 10.38 17.24
C LYS A 282 -18.84 10.84 18.67
N PHE A 283 -18.06 11.79 19.20
CA PHE A 283 -18.09 12.15 20.62
C PHE A 283 -18.86 13.43 20.94
N VAL A 284 -19.01 14.34 19.98
CA VAL A 284 -19.61 15.66 20.17
C VAL A 284 -20.98 15.77 19.50
N GLU A 285 -21.14 15.25 18.28
CA GLU A 285 -22.44 15.26 17.61
C GLU A 285 -23.38 14.19 18.19
N LYS A 286 -24.69 14.49 18.19
CA LYS A 286 -25.75 13.56 18.62
C LYS A 286 -26.32 12.73 17.47
N THR A 287 -25.63 12.73 16.34
CA THR A 287 -25.99 11.98 15.13
C THR A 287 -25.26 10.65 15.16
N CYS A 288 -25.98 9.56 14.90
CA CYS A 288 -25.37 8.25 14.79
C CYS A 288 -24.54 8.19 13.49
N ASP A 289 -23.23 8.04 13.60
CA ASP A 289 -22.33 7.93 12.46
C ASP A 289 -22.44 6.51 11.85
N SER A 290 -22.45 6.44 10.51
CA SER A 290 -22.46 5.18 9.76
C SER A 290 -21.05 4.66 9.45
N ILE A 291 -20.01 5.38 9.92
CA ILE A 291 -18.60 5.06 9.67
C ILE A 291 -18.09 3.98 10.63
N SER A 292 -17.41 2.98 10.07
CA SER A 292 -16.76 1.89 10.79
C SER A 292 -15.41 2.32 11.38
N HIS A 293 -15.43 3.03 12.50
CA HIS A 293 -14.19 3.49 13.15
C HIS A 293 -13.29 2.34 13.62
N ALA A 294 -13.87 1.26 14.14
CA ALA A 294 -13.09 0.09 14.56
C ALA A 294 -12.48 -0.62 13.34
N GLY A 295 -13.18 -0.66 12.20
CA GLY A 295 -12.62 -1.15 10.95
C GLY A 295 -11.44 -0.32 10.45
N HIS A 296 -11.55 1.01 10.47
CA HIS A 296 -10.46 1.92 10.09
C HIS A 296 -9.24 1.73 11.00
N PHE A 297 -9.47 1.64 12.31
CA PHE A 297 -8.42 1.40 13.30
C PHE A 297 -7.74 0.03 13.08
N GLY A 298 -8.50 -1.03 12.84
CA GLY A 298 -7.95 -2.35 12.52
C GLY A 298 -7.10 -2.35 11.25
N GLY A 299 -7.53 -1.59 10.23
CA GLY A 299 -6.75 -1.33 9.03
C GLY A 299 -5.43 -0.62 9.32
N GLY A 300 -5.46 0.46 10.12
CA GLY A 300 -4.27 1.22 10.52
C GLY A 300 -3.28 0.40 11.35
N VAL A 301 -3.77 -0.39 12.33
CA VAL A 301 -2.95 -1.31 13.13
C VAL A 301 -2.26 -2.35 12.23
N THR A 302 -3.00 -2.92 11.27
CA THR A 302 -2.43 -3.86 10.30
C THR A 302 -1.37 -3.18 9.44
N GLY A 303 -1.68 -2.03 8.85
CA GLY A 303 -0.74 -1.27 8.03
C GLY A 303 0.55 -0.91 8.77
N PHE A 304 0.45 -0.52 10.04
CA PHE A 304 1.61 -0.18 10.85
C PHE A 304 2.45 -1.41 11.23
N LEU A 305 1.85 -2.40 11.92
CA LEU A 305 2.56 -3.55 12.45
C LEU A 305 2.98 -4.54 11.37
N PHE A 306 2.02 -4.96 10.53
CA PHE A 306 2.30 -5.89 9.44
C PHE A 306 3.16 -5.22 8.37
N GLY A 307 2.97 -3.91 8.12
CA GLY A 307 3.87 -3.13 7.27
C GLY A 307 5.31 -3.09 7.79
N TYR A 308 5.52 -2.94 9.09
CA TYR A 308 6.87 -2.88 9.66
C TYR A 308 7.66 -4.18 9.41
N PHE A 309 6.94 -5.30 9.44
CA PHE A 309 7.46 -6.62 9.11
C PHE A 309 7.65 -6.83 7.60
N ILE A 310 6.62 -6.57 6.79
CA ILE A 310 6.60 -7.02 5.40
C ILE A 310 7.24 -6.03 4.43
N LEU A 311 7.44 -4.76 4.78
CA LEU A 311 8.00 -3.76 3.85
C LEU A 311 9.52 -3.87 3.72
N TYR A 312 10.07 -3.24 2.67
CA TYR A 312 11.48 -3.38 2.35
C TYR A 312 12.34 -2.52 3.29
N ASN A 313 13.17 -3.16 4.11
CA ASN A 313 14.17 -2.51 4.96
C ASN A 313 15.51 -2.44 4.21
N VAL A 314 16.07 -1.23 4.05
CA VAL A 314 17.35 -1.03 3.34
C VAL A 314 18.53 -1.59 4.14
N VAL A 315 18.65 -1.13 5.38
CA VAL A 315 19.81 -1.35 6.23
C VAL A 315 19.26 -2.03 7.46
N VAL A 316 19.29 -3.36 7.41
CA VAL A 316 18.75 -4.16 8.49
C VAL A 316 19.64 -4.02 9.72
N HIS A 317 19.18 -3.25 10.70
CA HIS A 317 19.81 -3.19 12.01
C HIS A 317 19.28 -4.33 12.91
N LYS A 318 20.12 -4.86 13.80
CA LYS A 318 19.72 -5.99 14.69
C LYS A 318 18.48 -5.67 15.53
N TRP A 319 18.33 -4.42 15.96
CA TRP A 319 17.16 -3.97 16.73
C TRP A 319 15.84 -4.00 15.93
N GLU A 320 15.91 -3.87 14.61
CA GLU A 320 14.76 -3.76 13.72
C GLU A 320 14.24 -5.15 13.46
N LEU A 321 15.13 -6.15 13.36
CA LEU A 321 14.75 -7.55 13.33
C LEU A 321 13.96 -7.93 14.59
N ILE A 322 14.42 -7.49 15.78
CA ILE A 322 13.70 -7.74 17.04
C ILE A 322 12.32 -7.06 16.99
N LEU A 323 12.27 -5.80 16.59
CA LEU A 323 11.01 -5.06 16.46
C LEU A 323 10.07 -5.68 15.41
N GLN A 324 10.58 -6.18 14.29
CA GLN A 324 9.80 -6.88 13.27
C GLN A 324 9.16 -8.14 13.83
N TRP A 325 9.91 -8.97 14.56
CA TRP A 325 9.35 -10.16 15.21
C TRP A 325 8.34 -9.81 16.31
N ILE A 326 8.57 -8.74 17.08
CA ILE A 326 7.59 -8.22 18.03
C ILE A 326 6.33 -7.76 17.29
N SER A 327 6.46 -7.01 16.19
CA SER A 327 5.32 -6.58 15.37
C SER A 327 4.51 -7.77 14.83
N VAL A 328 5.19 -8.83 14.37
CA VAL A 328 4.53 -10.07 13.95
C VAL A 328 3.79 -10.72 15.13
N ALA A 329 4.46 -10.92 16.27
CA ALA A 329 3.86 -11.56 17.43
C ALA A 329 2.63 -10.78 17.94
N VAL A 330 2.74 -9.46 18.05
CA VAL A 330 1.64 -8.57 18.47
C VAL A 330 0.51 -8.60 17.46
N TYR A 331 0.81 -8.47 16.15
CA TYR A 331 -0.21 -8.53 15.11
C TYR A 331 -0.94 -9.88 15.08
N SER A 332 -0.20 -10.99 15.14
CA SER A 332 -0.77 -12.34 15.20
C SER A 332 -1.66 -12.52 16.45
N ALA A 333 -1.24 -12.03 17.61
CA ALA A 333 -2.06 -12.08 18.82
C ALA A 333 -3.37 -11.29 18.64
N VAL A 334 -3.30 -10.05 18.13
CA VAL A 334 -4.49 -9.23 17.86
C VAL A 334 -5.41 -9.92 16.85
N PHE A 335 -4.87 -10.43 15.75
CA PHE A 335 -5.65 -11.12 14.72
C PHE A 335 -6.35 -12.36 15.29
N LEU A 336 -5.64 -13.21 16.03
CA LEU A 336 -6.19 -14.42 16.65
C LEU A 336 -7.26 -14.10 17.70
N ILE A 337 -7.07 -13.05 18.50
CA ILE A 337 -8.09 -12.57 19.44
C ILE A 337 -9.34 -12.11 18.68
N CYS A 338 -9.18 -11.36 17.59
CA CYS A 338 -10.33 -10.91 16.80
C CYS A 338 -11.06 -12.08 16.12
N VAL A 339 -10.34 -13.09 15.64
CA VAL A 339 -10.93 -14.34 15.12
C VAL A 339 -11.68 -15.09 16.21
N PHE A 340 -11.08 -15.25 17.40
CA PHE A 340 -11.74 -15.86 18.55
C PHE A 340 -13.04 -15.13 18.89
N LEU A 341 -12.99 -13.80 19.03
CA LEU A 341 -14.19 -13.00 19.29
C LEU A 341 -15.22 -13.13 18.16
N ALA A 342 -14.78 -13.19 16.91
CA ALA A 342 -15.69 -13.38 15.78
C ALA A 342 -16.36 -14.76 15.75
N ILE A 343 -15.78 -15.77 16.40
CA ILE A 343 -16.35 -17.11 16.52
C ILE A 343 -17.37 -17.17 17.67
N TYR A 344 -17.01 -16.64 18.84
CA TYR A 344 -17.76 -16.83 20.09
C TYR A 344 -18.76 -15.72 20.40
N ARG A 345 -18.60 -14.53 19.81
CA ARG A 345 -19.56 -13.45 20.03
C ARG A 345 -20.83 -13.70 19.22
N GLU A 346 -21.98 -13.52 19.85
CA GLU A 346 -23.26 -13.63 19.17
C GLU A 346 -23.56 -12.39 18.32
N PRO A 347 -24.10 -12.55 17.10
CA PRO A 347 -24.69 -11.45 16.35
C PRO A 347 -25.75 -10.74 17.20
N ASN A 348 -25.78 -9.40 17.14
CA ASN A 348 -26.70 -8.55 17.93
C ASN A 348 -26.47 -8.52 19.45
N SER A 349 -25.36 -9.08 19.96
CA SER A 349 -24.95 -8.80 21.34
C SER A 349 -24.68 -7.31 21.56
N GLU A 350 -24.75 -6.85 22.81
CA GLU A 350 -24.52 -5.43 23.11
C GLU A 350 -23.14 -4.99 22.63
N GLU A 351 -23.03 -3.77 22.09
CA GLU A 351 -21.76 -3.16 21.70
C GLU A 351 -20.83 -3.03 22.91
N ILE A 352 -19.50 -3.18 22.71
CA ILE A 352 -18.53 -3.02 23.81
C ILE A 352 -18.51 -1.55 24.28
N TRP A 353 -18.75 -0.62 23.36
CA TRP A 353 -18.71 0.81 23.61
C TRP A 353 -20.00 1.46 23.12
N LYS A 354 -21.01 1.54 23.99
CA LYS A 354 -22.25 2.28 23.72
C LYS A 354 -21.93 3.77 23.59
N ASN A 355 -22.38 4.42 22.52
CA ASN A 355 -22.36 5.88 22.43
C ASN A 355 -23.59 6.43 23.18
N PRO A 356 -23.45 7.06 24.35
CA PRO A 356 -24.58 7.53 25.14
C PRO A 356 -25.40 8.63 24.44
N ASN A 357 -24.85 9.24 23.38
CA ASN A 357 -25.49 10.31 22.62
C ASN A 357 -26.21 9.79 21.35
N CYS A 358 -26.13 8.50 21.03
CA CYS A 358 -26.74 7.90 19.85
C CYS A 358 -28.00 7.12 20.28
N GLU A 359 -29.14 7.80 20.25
CA GLU A 359 -30.45 7.15 20.24
C GLU A 359 -30.76 6.76 18.79
N TYR A 360 -30.73 5.47 18.47
CA TYR A 360 -31.29 4.99 17.21
C TYR A 360 -32.78 5.34 17.21
N ARG A 361 -33.21 6.31 16.38
CA ARG A 361 -34.64 6.52 16.15
C ARG A 361 -35.19 5.23 15.54
N THR A 362 -36.01 4.55 16.34
CA THR A 362 -36.76 3.35 15.98
C THR A 362 -37.60 3.55 14.74
#